data_AF-A0AAU3BE03-F1
#
_entry.id   AF-A0AAU3BE03-F1
#
_cell.length_a   1.000
_cell.length_b   1.000
_cell.length_c   1.000
_cell.angle_alpha   90.00
_cell.angle_beta   90.00
_cell.angle_gamma   90.00
#
_symmetry.space_group_name_H-M   'P 1'
#
loop_
_entity.id
_entity.type
_entity.pdbx_description
1 polymer ?
#
loop_
_entity_poly.entity_id
_entity_poly.type
_entity_poly.pdbx_seq_one_letter_code
_entity_poly.pdbx_strand_id
1 'polypeptide(L)'
;MAVPEVIPIAYEPKHRTETIGRYADGQFLASITYAFPEGFRPDDGWEEHKRLYTVLHTFDSEGRYRDSEVWCAGTWAEQQRDPYGDNSVLSRARIHLAKLLRSLPRRSYTDIAIRPFQLTVDGVLFGLLTGVDEGEAWAELYPDRLGFAQPWDGTYDT
;
A
#
# COMPACT_ATOMS: atom_id res chain seq x y z
N MET A 1 -3.99 -1.53 25.25
CA MET A 1 -3.18 -2.71 24.88
C MET A 1 -1.98 -2.24 24.08
N ALA A 2 -0.86 -2.95 24.14
CA ALA A 2 0.28 -2.68 23.26
C ALA A 2 -0.06 -3.04 21.80
N VAL A 3 0.69 -2.47 20.86
CA VAL A 3 0.62 -2.87 19.44
C VAL A 3 1.08 -4.34 19.31
N PRO A 4 0.33 -5.21 18.62
CA PRO A 4 0.77 -6.59 18.40
C PRO A 4 1.99 -6.64 17.47
N GLU A 5 2.82 -7.67 17.61
CA GLU A 5 3.99 -7.87 16.74
C GLU A 5 3.58 -8.10 15.27
N VAL A 6 2.40 -8.70 15.08
CA VAL A 6 1.79 -8.94 13.79
C VAL A 6 0.43 -8.24 13.76
N ILE A 7 0.28 -7.30 12.84
CA ILE A 7 -0.95 -6.54 12.63
C ILE A 7 -1.86 -7.31 11.66
N PRO A 8 -3.07 -7.70 12.05
CA PRO A 8 -4.04 -8.25 11.13
C PRO A 8 -4.53 -7.17 10.16
N ILE A 9 -4.80 -7.56 8.93
CA ILE A 9 -5.43 -6.72 7.90
C ILE A 9 -6.51 -7.56 7.24
N ALA A 10 -7.76 -7.15 7.39
CA ALA A 10 -8.90 -7.83 6.81
C ALA A 10 -8.94 -7.62 5.29
N TYR A 11 -9.20 -8.70 4.57
CA TYR A 11 -9.45 -8.64 3.14
C TYR A 11 -10.86 -8.12 2.88
N GLU A 12 -10.94 -6.99 2.19
CA GLU A 12 -12.21 -6.36 1.84
C GLU A 12 -12.37 -6.26 0.31
N PRO A 13 -13.21 -7.12 -0.32
CA PRO A 13 -13.45 -7.05 -1.74
C PRO A 13 -14.03 -5.70 -2.17
N LYS A 14 -13.52 -5.13 -3.28
CA LYS A 14 -13.95 -3.85 -3.86
C LYS A 14 -13.70 -2.64 -2.95
N HIS A 15 -12.77 -2.75 -2.02
CA HIS A 15 -12.36 -1.68 -1.11
C HIS A 15 -10.83 -1.58 -1.04
N ARG A 16 -10.30 -0.79 -0.12
CA ARG A 16 -8.86 -0.44 -0.06
C ARG A 16 -7.93 -1.66 0.06
N THR A 17 -8.38 -2.73 0.71
CA THR A 17 -7.60 -3.95 0.94
C THR A 17 -7.97 -5.09 -0.01
N GLU A 18 -8.58 -4.81 -1.16
CA GLU A 18 -9.02 -5.84 -2.11
C GLU A 18 -7.88 -6.63 -2.79
N THR A 19 -6.64 -6.18 -2.64
CA THR A 19 -5.46 -6.79 -3.27
C THR A 19 -4.42 -7.27 -2.25
N ILE A 20 -4.92 -7.87 -1.16
CA ILE A 20 -4.10 -8.58 -0.16
C ILE A 20 -4.35 -10.08 -0.18
N GLY A 21 -3.40 -10.88 0.32
CA GLY A 21 -3.63 -12.30 0.55
C GLY A 21 -2.38 -13.14 0.69
N ARG A 22 -2.48 -14.41 0.28
CA ARG A 22 -1.39 -15.40 0.34
C ARG A 22 -0.93 -15.83 -1.04
N TYR A 23 0.33 -16.19 -1.15
CA TYR A 23 0.95 -16.82 -2.32
C TYR A 23 1.85 -17.98 -1.85
N ALA A 24 2.43 -18.74 -2.79
CA ALA A 24 3.14 -19.98 -2.46
C ALA A 24 4.22 -19.82 -1.37
N ASP A 25 4.91 -18.68 -1.33
CA ASP A 25 6.02 -18.46 -0.41
C ASP A 25 5.67 -17.58 0.80
N GLY A 26 4.42 -17.08 0.93
CA GLY A 26 4.01 -16.27 2.07
C GLY A 26 2.77 -15.40 1.83
N GLN A 27 2.84 -14.13 2.24
CA GLN A 27 1.74 -13.16 2.18
C GLN A 27 2.10 -12.00 1.25
N PHE A 28 1.09 -11.32 0.71
CA PHE A 28 1.28 -10.15 -0.13
C PHE A 28 0.27 -9.05 0.20
N LEU A 29 0.68 -7.80 -0.01
CA LEU A 29 -0.15 -6.61 0.02
C LEU A 29 0.21 -5.80 -1.22
N ALA A 30 -0.77 -5.58 -2.10
CA ALA A 30 -0.57 -4.72 -3.26
C ALA A 30 -1.56 -3.55 -3.23
N SER A 31 -1.19 -2.43 -3.85
CA SER A 31 -2.08 -1.28 -4.00
C SER A 31 -1.69 -0.40 -5.19
N ILE A 32 -2.64 0.43 -5.62
CA ILE A 32 -2.38 1.59 -6.48
C ILE A 32 -2.73 2.82 -5.65
N THR A 33 -1.75 3.70 -5.44
CA THR A 33 -1.88 4.78 -4.48
C THR A 33 -1.19 6.04 -4.94
N TYR A 34 -1.78 7.19 -4.62
CA TYR A 34 -1.15 8.48 -4.86
C TYR A 34 -0.35 8.90 -3.64
N ALA A 35 0.86 9.40 -3.87
CA ALA A 35 1.70 9.90 -2.80
C ALA A 35 2.49 11.14 -3.22
N PHE A 36 2.84 11.93 -2.22
CA PHE A 36 3.83 12.99 -2.33
C PHE A 36 5.14 12.52 -1.72
N PRO A 37 6.30 12.99 -2.22
CA PRO A 37 7.56 12.84 -1.50
C PRO A 37 7.47 13.42 -0.08
N GLU A 38 8.15 12.78 0.87
CA GLU A 38 8.26 13.21 2.26
C GLU A 38 8.75 14.66 2.34
N GLY A 39 8.11 15.44 3.21
CA GLY A 39 8.42 16.86 3.40
C GLY A 39 7.92 17.79 2.29
N PHE A 40 7.31 17.26 1.21
CA PHE A 40 6.67 18.11 0.20
C PHE A 40 5.49 18.87 0.83
N ARG A 41 5.47 20.18 0.64
CA ARG A 41 4.37 21.05 1.03
C ARG A 41 3.62 21.45 -0.22
N PRO A 42 2.32 21.13 -0.36
CA PRO A 42 1.55 21.51 -1.53
C PRO A 42 1.55 23.03 -1.73
N ASP A 43 2.12 23.47 -2.84
CA ASP A 43 2.06 24.82 -3.38
C ASP A 43 1.57 24.78 -4.84
N ASP A 44 1.67 25.90 -5.56
CA ASP A 44 1.29 25.96 -6.98
C ASP A 44 2.14 24.96 -7.79
N GLY A 45 1.46 24.06 -8.53
CA GLY A 45 2.10 23.01 -9.31
C GLY A 45 2.21 21.65 -8.60
N TRP A 46 1.58 21.47 -7.44
CA TRP A 46 1.54 20.20 -6.70
C TRP A 46 1.10 19.00 -7.56
N GLU A 47 0.31 19.22 -8.62
CA GLU A 47 -0.16 18.18 -9.54
C GLU A 47 0.99 17.44 -10.22
N GLU A 48 2.12 18.10 -10.46
CA GLU A 48 3.34 17.49 -11.02
C GLU A 48 4.13 16.68 -9.97
N HIS A 49 3.83 16.89 -8.68
CA HIS A 49 4.50 16.23 -7.56
C HIS A 49 3.67 15.08 -6.95
N LYS A 50 2.35 15.08 -7.11
CA LYS A 50 1.49 13.97 -6.70
C LYS A 50 1.65 12.82 -7.69
N ARG A 51 2.33 11.75 -7.28
CA ARG A 51 2.66 10.60 -8.13
C ARG A 51 1.77 9.41 -7.86
N LEU A 52 1.36 8.70 -8.89
CA LEU A 52 0.64 7.43 -8.80
C LEU A 52 1.66 6.29 -8.77
N TYR A 53 1.62 5.47 -7.74
CA TYR A 53 2.44 4.28 -7.61
C TYR A 53 1.60 3.01 -7.75
N THR A 54 2.21 1.99 -8.33
CA THR A 54 1.82 0.59 -8.16
C THR A 54 2.79 -0.06 -7.21
N VAL A 55 2.27 -0.74 -6.19
CA VAL A 55 3.08 -1.33 -5.13
C VAL A 55 2.69 -2.78 -4.94
N LEU A 56 3.67 -3.65 -4.77
CA LEU A 56 3.52 -5.01 -4.27
C LEU A 56 4.56 -5.24 -3.17
N HIS A 57 4.09 -5.40 -1.93
CA HIS A 57 4.89 -5.88 -0.82
C HIS A 57 4.71 -7.39 -0.66
N THR A 58 5.81 -8.08 -0.38
CA THR A 58 5.81 -9.51 -0.09
C THR A 58 6.37 -9.77 1.31
N PHE A 59 5.81 -10.78 1.95
CA PHE A 59 6.14 -11.19 3.31
C PHE A 59 6.29 -12.71 3.34
N ASP A 60 6.98 -13.22 4.36
CA ASP A 60 6.94 -14.64 4.66
C ASP A 60 5.62 -15.07 5.32
N SER A 61 5.49 -16.36 5.61
CA SER A 61 4.32 -16.93 6.27
C SER A 61 4.08 -16.40 7.69
N GLU A 62 5.10 -15.82 8.33
CA GLU A 62 5.02 -15.22 9.67
C GLU A 62 4.87 -13.70 9.62
N GLY A 63 4.65 -13.14 8.42
CA GLY A 63 4.40 -11.73 8.20
C GLY A 63 5.67 -10.87 8.20
N ARG A 64 6.87 -11.45 8.20
CA ARG A 64 8.10 -10.66 8.09
C ARG A 64 8.27 -10.17 6.66
N TYR A 65 8.58 -8.88 6.54
CA TYR A 65 8.88 -8.23 5.28
C TYR A 65 9.99 -8.96 4.52
N ARG A 66 9.80 -9.17 3.21
CA ARG A 66 10.81 -9.73 2.31
C ARG A 66 11.28 -8.72 1.29
N ASP A 67 10.36 -8.23 0.47
CA ASP A 67 10.71 -7.36 -0.65
C ASP A 67 9.50 -6.54 -1.13
N SER A 68 9.77 -5.50 -1.89
CA SER A 68 8.77 -4.64 -2.52
C SER A 68 9.10 -4.37 -3.98
N GLU A 69 8.11 -4.50 -4.85
CA GLU A 69 8.14 -3.84 -6.15
C GLU A 69 7.32 -2.55 -6.08
N VAL A 70 8.00 -1.41 -6.24
CA VAL A 70 7.38 -0.08 -6.25
C VAL A 70 7.64 0.55 -7.62
N TRP A 71 6.58 0.93 -8.31
CA TRP A 71 6.67 1.51 -9.65
C TRP A 71 5.84 2.79 -9.76
N CYS A 72 6.50 3.91 -10.09
CA CYS A 72 5.84 5.18 -10.39
C CYS A 72 5.23 5.12 -11.80
N ALA A 73 3.91 5.15 -11.88
CA ALA A 73 3.21 5.19 -13.16
C ALA A 73 3.29 6.58 -13.80
N GLY A 74 3.30 7.65 -13.01
CA GLY A 74 3.30 9.04 -13.49
C GLY A 74 2.68 9.98 -12.48
N THR A 75 2.45 11.24 -12.88
CA THR A 75 1.93 12.31 -12.02
C THR A 75 0.42 12.50 -12.17
N TRP A 76 -0.18 13.23 -11.23
CA TRP A 76 -1.57 13.68 -11.33
C TRP A 76 -1.76 14.60 -12.53
N ALA A 77 -0.82 15.51 -12.78
CA ALA A 77 -0.86 16.38 -13.96
C ALA A 77 -0.87 15.59 -15.28
N GLU A 78 -0.07 14.52 -15.39
CA GLU A 78 -0.10 13.61 -16.53
C GLU A 78 -1.45 12.89 -16.67
N GLN A 79 -2.00 12.39 -15.55
CA GLN A 79 -3.33 11.75 -15.55
C GLN A 79 -4.43 12.72 -16.03
N GLN A 80 -4.37 13.99 -15.64
CA GLN A 80 -5.37 14.99 -16.02
C GLN A 80 -5.33 15.34 -17.52
N ARG A 81 -4.17 15.18 -18.18
CA ARG A 81 -4.01 15.44 -19.62
C ARG A 81 -4.69 14.38 -20.50
N ASP A 82 -4.75 13.13 -20.03
CA ASP A 82 -5.42 12.02 -20.71
C ASP A 82 -6.07 11.09 -19.69
N PRO A 83 -7.23 11.45 -19.11
CA PRO A 83 -7.80 10.76 -17.97
C PRO A 83 -8.39 9.38 -18.30
N TYR A 84 -8.74 9.14 -19.57
CA TYR A 84 -9.46 7.95 -20.01
C TYR A 84 -8.74 7.15 -21.10
N GLY A 85 -7.59 7.61 -21.59
CA GLY A 85 -6.84 6.90 -22.61
C GLY A 85 -6.31 5.54 -22.12
N ASP A 86 -6.12 4.63 -23.08
CA ASP A 86 -5.53 3.31 -22.84
C ASP A 86 -4.12 3.39 -22.25
N ASN A 87 -3.42 4.51 -22.48
CA ASN A 87 -2.09 4.81 -21.95
C ASN A 87 -2.10 5.82 -20.79
N SER A 88 -3.27 6.17 -20.24
CA SER A 88 -3.38 7.02 -19.06
C SER A 88 -2.56 6.47 -17.89
N VAL A 89 -2.16 7.34 -16.98
CA VAL A 89 -1.36 6.96 -15.81
C VAL A 89 -2.07 5.87 -15.00
N LEU A 90 -3.39 5.99 -14.82
CA LEU A 90 -4.20 4.99 -14.13
C LEU A 90 -4.30 3.66 -14.91
N SER A 91 -4.50 3.71 -16.23
CA SER A 91 -4.53 2.50 -17.07
C SER A 91 -3.21 1.74 -16.98
N ARG A 92 -2.07 2.45 -17.07
CA ARG A 92 -0.75 1.84 -16.94
C ARG A 92 -0.51 1.24 -15.54
N ALA A 93 -0.90 1.95 -14.48
CA ALA A 93 -0.83 1.43 -13.11
C ALA A 93 -1.62 0.11 -12.94
N ARG A 94 -2.85 0.06 -13.46
CA ARG A 94 -3.70 -1.15 -13.41
C ARG A 94 -3.09 -2.32 -14.17
N ILE A 95 -2.53 -2.06 -15.35
CA ILE A 95 -1.86 -3.09 -16.16
C ILE A 95 -0.63 -3.62 -15.43
N HIS A 96 0.17 -2.74 -14.84
CA HIS A 96 1.36 -3.12 -14.08
C HIS A 96 0.97 -3.94 -12.84
N LEU A 97 0.00 -3.48 -12.04
CA LEU A 97 -0.49 -4.22 -10.88
C LEU A 97 -0.98 -5.63 -11.27
N ALA A 98 -1.74 -5.74 -12.34
CA ALA A 98 -2.22 -7.03 -12.82
C ALA A 98 -1.06 -7.96 -13.24
N LYS A 99 0.03 -7.41 -13.78
CA LYS A 99 1.26 -8.17 -14.08
C LYS A 99 1.95 -8.66 -12.82
N LEU A 100 2.08 -7.81 -11.79
CA LEU A 100 2.68 -8.17 -10.50
C LEU A 100 1.87 -9.24 -9.80
N LEU A 101 0.56 -9.09 -9.76
CA LEU A 101 -0.29 -10.10 -9.16
C LEU A 101 -0.13 -11.43 -9.90
N ARG A 102 -0.14 -11.45 -11.25
CA ARG A 102 0.06 -12.68 -12.04
C ARG A 102 1.40 -13.37 -11.82
N SER A 103 2.45 -12.67 -11.38
CA SER A 103 3.74 -13.30 -11.08
C SER A 103 3.74 -14.03 -9.74
N LEU A 104 2.77 -13.79 -8.86
CA LEU A 104 2.64 -14.48 -7.57
C LEU A 104 2.07 -15.90 -7.77
N PRO A 105 2.85 -16.96 -7.50
CA PRO A 105 2.39 -18.34 -7.67
C PRO A 105 1.32 -18.70 -6.64
N ARG A 106 0.28 -19.42 -7.08
CA ARG A 106 -0.82 -19.93 -6.22
C ARG A 106 -1.48 -18.85 -5.34
N ARG A 107 -1.59 -17.63 -5.88
CA ARG A 107 -2.18 -16.50 -5.18
C ARG A 107 -3.65 -16.74 -4.80
N SER A 108 -4.01 -16.42 -3.57
CA SER A 108 -5.39 -16.37 -3.08
C SER A 108 -5.62 -15.11 -2.26
N TYR A 109 -6.74 -14.42 -2.49
CA TYR A 109 -7.13 -13.25 -1.71
C TYR A 109 -7.81 -13.66 -0.41
N THR A 110 -7.31 -13.17 0.72
CA THR A 110 -7.73 -13.55 2.08
C THR A 110 -7.08 -12.61 3.08
N ASP A 111 -7.54 -12.62 4.34
CA ASP A 111 -6.91 -11.85 5.41
C ASP A 111 -5.43 -12.18 5.53
N ILE A 112 -4.65 -11.15 5.87
CA ILE A 112 -3.22 -11.28 6.15
C ILE A 112 -2.92 -10.80 7.56
N ALA A 113 -1.76 -11.19 8.06
CA ALA A 113 -1.22 -10.72 9.31
C ALA A 113 0.28 -10.47 9.08
N ILE A 114 0.68 -9.20 9.09
CA ILE A 114 2.04 -8.77 8.74
C ILE A 114 2.69 -7.99 9.87
N ARG A 115 4.02 -8.07 9.95
CA ARG A 115 4.78 -7.28 10.90
C ARG A 115 4.99 -5.87 10.36
N PRO A 116 5.16 -4.88 11.25
CA PRO A 116 5.58 -3.54 10.85
C PRO A 116 6.83 -3.57 9.99
N PHE A 117 6.85 -2.72 8.97
CA PHE A 117 7.96 -2.59 8.04
C PHE A 117 7.96 -1.18 7.44
N GLN A 118 9.11 -0.77 6.91
CA GLN A 118 9.27 0.54 6.32
C GLN A 118 10.29 0.48 5.19
N LEU A 119 9.99 1.16 4.10
CA LEU A 119 10.93 1.53 3.05
C LEU A 119 10.60 2.91 2.49
N THR A 120 11.59 3.57 1.88
CA THR A 120 11.41 4.83 1.17
C THR A 120 11.85 4.64 -0.29
N VAL A 121 10.98 4.98 -1.24
CA VAL A 121 11.26 4.92 -2.69
C VAL A 121 10.86 6.24 -3.32
N ASP A 122 11.75 6.83 -4.14
CA ASP A 122 11.54 8.14 -4.76
C ASP A 122 11.17 9.27 -3.78
N GLY A 123 11.66 9.15 -2.55
CA GLY A 123 11.36 10.05 -1.43
C GLY A 123 9.98 9.83 -0.82
N VAL A 124 9.24 8.79 -1.18
CA VAL A 124 7.93 8.45 -0.62
C VAL A 124 8.05 7.32 0.40
N LEU A 125 7.41 7.47 1.55
CA LEU A 125 7.30 6.45 2.59
C LEU A 125 6.28 5.38 2.22
N PHE A 126 6.71 4.12 2.21
CA PHE A 126 5.84 2.95 2.12
C PHE A 126 6.09 2.06 3.33
N GLY A 127 5.04 1.65 4.01
CA GLY A 127 5.21 0.81 5.19
C GLY A 127 4.00 0.74 6.08
N LEU A 128 4.02 -0.24 6.97
CA LEU A 128 3.10 -0.32 8.10
C LEU A 128 3.87 0.14 9.34
N LEU A 129 3.65 1.39 9.74
CA LEU A 129 4.31 1.99 10.89
C LEU A 129 3.45 1.82 12.13
N THR A 130 4.07 1.86 13.30
CA THR A 130 3.39 1.70 14.58
C THR A 130 3.84 2.74 15.57
N GLY A 131 2.96 3.16 16.46
CA GLY A 131 3.28 4.09 17.52
C GLY A 131 2.30 4.04 18.68
N VAL A 132 2.51 4.95 19.62
CA VAL A 132 1.59 5.22 20.71
C VAL A 132 1.38 6.72 20.74
N ASP A 133 0.13 7.17 20.67
CA ASP A 133 -0.25 8.58 20.78
C ASP A 133 -1.32 8.73 21.85
N GLU A 134 -1.16 9.70 22.75
CA GLU A 134 -2.02 9.91 23.93
C GLU A 134 -2.32 8.62 24.76
N GLY A 135 -1.44 7.63 24.72
CA GLY A 135 -1.61 6.33 25.39
C GLY A 135 -2.35 5.28 24.57
N GLU A 136 -2.78 5.61 23.36
CA GLU A 136 -3.42 4.73 22.40
C GLU A 136 -2.42 4.20 21.37
N ALA A 137 -2.35 2.88 21.28
CA ALA A 137 -1.49 2.16 20.35
C ALA A 137 -2.12 2.16 18.95
N TRP A 138 -1.34 2.53 17.93
CA TRP A 138 -1.79 2.61 16.54
C TRP A 138 -0.81 1.89 15.59
N ALA A 139 -1.34 1.44 14.46
CA ALA A 139 -0.57 1.07 13.29
C ALA A 139 -1.16 1.78 12.06
N GLU A 140 -0.35 2.28 11.13
CA GLU A 140 -0.85 3.00 9.96
C GLU A 140 -0.09 2.58 8.71
N LEU A 141 -0.84 2.25 7.65
CA LEU A 141 -0.30 1.87 6.35
C LEU A 141 -0.09 3.10 5.47
N TYR A 142 1.17 3.39 5.17
CA TYR A 142 1.59 4.45 4.27
C TYR A 142 1.82 3.91 2.84
N PRO A 143 1.48 4.70 1.81
CA PRO A 143 0.94 6.06 1.87
C PRO A 143 -0.60 6.12 1.89
N ASP A 144 -1.29 4.98 1.89
CA ASP A 144 -2.76 4.90 1.82
C ASP A 144 -3.49 5.46 3.05
N ARG A 145 -2.76 5.71 4.16
CA ARG A 145 -3.25 6.24 5.43
C ARG A 145 -4.36 5.37 6.05
N LEU A 146 -4.25 4.05 5.92
CA LEU A 146 -5.16 3.12 6.58
C LEU A 146 -4.72 2.94 8.03
N GLY A 147 -5.51 3.43 8.98
CA GLY A 147 -5.24 3.33 10.41
C GLY A 147 -5.84 2.05 11.01
N PHE A 148 -5.03 1.30 11.76
CA PHE A 148 -5.42 0.11 12.49
C PHE A 148 -5.20 0.35 13.97
N ALA A 149 -6.18 -0.03 14.78
CA ALA A 149 -6.13 0.13 16.22
C ALA A 149 -6.79 -1.07 16.91
N GLN A 150 -6.98 -0.95 18.22
CA GLN A 150 -7.77 -1.92 18.97
C GLN A 150 -9.19 -2.03 18.38
N PRO A 151 -9.76 -3.25 18.29
CA PRO A 151 -9.33 -4.48 18.97
C PRO A 151 -8.26 -5.30 18.24
N TRP A 152 -7.63 -4.76 17.18
CA TRP A 152 -6.70 -5.48 16.31
C TRP A 152 -7.39 -6.67 15.63
N ASP A 153 -8.55 -6.43 15.02
CA ASP A 153 -9.31 -7.41 14.24
C ASP A 153 -9.09 -7.30 12.72
N GLY A 154 -8.24 -6.36 12.31
CA GLY A 154 -7.87 -6.12 10.92
C GLY A 154 -8.77 -5.14 10.18
N THR A 155 -9.79 -4.60 10.85
CA THR A 155 -10.52 -3.43 10.34
C THR A 155 -9.65 -2.18 10.40
N TYR A 156 -9.96 -1.20 9.54
CA TYR A 156 -9.20 0.03 9.43
C TYR A 156 -10.13 1.24 9.27
N ASP A 157 -9.60 2.40 9.64
CA ASP A 157 -10.18 3.72 9.38
C ASP A 157 -9.33 4.48 8.34
N THR A 158 -9.93 5.46 7.66
CA THR A 158 -9.28 6.30 6.61
C THR A 158 -9.60 7.77 6.76
#